data_AF-A0A962VRV5-F1
#
_entry.id   AF-A0A962VRV5-F1
#
_cell.length_a   1.000
_cell.length_b   1.000
_cell.length_c   1.000
_cell.angle_alpha   90.00
_cell.angle_beta   90.00
_cell.angle_gamma   90.00
#
_symmetry.space_group_name_H-M   'P 1'
#
loop_
_entity.id
_entity.type
_entity.pdbx_description
1 polymer ?
#
loop_
_entity_poly.entity_id
_entity_poly.type
_entity_poly.pdbx_seq_one_letter_code
_entity_poly.pdbx_strand_id
1 'polypeptide(L)'
;GVLMTGATRVGHAIAKALHERDIPVILADPVWQNLRPTRMAGIPVYHGNVLSEHADTYLDLTGIGKLLAMSLWMERNTLAGLYFRPLFGAEHVYTLRLDEERDSINRNQVVLSYRTARLFGEQVTYARIHDRLAQGHAIRATPLTASFDFAAFRDKWGKEAIPLFALDPKGMLRVFSTRETPHLDAGWTLISLLPPTEPAKGAENSD
;
A
#
# COMPACT_ATOMS: atom_id res chain seq x y z
N GLY A 1 0.34 -2.26 12.52
CA GLY A 1 1.32 -1.96 11.47
C GLY A 1 1.23 -2.92 10.31
N VAL A 2 2.12 -2.75 9.32
CA VAL A 2 2.22 -3.53 8.08
C VAL A 2 3.64 -4.04 7.84
N LEU A 3 3.77 -5.31 7.46
CA LEU A 3 4.94 -5.84 6.78
C LEU A 3 4.71 -5.63 5.28
N MET A 4 5.67 -5.02 4.60
CA MET A 4 5.63 -4.81 3.16
C MET A 4 6.79 -5.56 2.50
N THR A 5 6.54 -6.26 1.40
CA THR A 5 7.61 -6.85 0.59
C THR A 5 7.73 -6.14 -0.76
N GLY A 6 8.95 -6.00 -1.27
CA GLY A 6 9.22 -5.36 -2.55
C GLY A 6 9.50 -3.86 -2.40
N ALA A 7 10.76 -3.52 -2.16
CA ALA A 7 11.23 -2.14 -2.00
C ALA A 7 11.42 -1.40 -3.34
N THR A 8 10.38 -1.46 -4.16
CA THR A 8 10.26 -0.71 -5.41
C THR A 8 9.95 0.77 -5.14
N ARG A 9 9.91 1.60 -6.18
CA ARG A 9 9.42 3.00 -6.08
C ARG A 9 8.01 3.08 -5.48
N VAL A 10 7.14 2.14 -5.85
CA VAL A 10 5.77 2.04 -5.30
C VAL A 10 5.80 1.64 -3.83
N GLY A 11 6.59 0.62 -3.48
CA GLY A 11 6.74 0.15 -2.10
C GLY A 11 7.30 1.24 -1.18
N HIS A 12 8.33 1.97 -1.63
CA HIS A 12 8.89 3.11 -0.92
C HIS A 12 7.86 4.22 -0.69
N ALA A 13 7.13 4.63 -1.74
CA ALA A 13 6.14 5.70 -1.64
C ALA A 13 5.03 5.37 -0.64
N ILE A 14 4.53 4.13 -0.68
CA ILE A 14 3.49 3.66 0.25
C ILE A 14 4.05 3.54 1.68
N ALA A 15 5.24 2.96 1.85
CA ALA A 15 5.88 2.82 3.15
C ALA A 15 6.09 4.19 3.80
N LYS A 16 6.56 5.17 3.02
CA LYS A 16 6.73 6.56 3.46
C LYS A 16 5.41 7.18 3.90
N ALA A 17 4.36 7.06 3.08
CA ALA A 17 3.06 7.63 3.41
C ALA A 17 2.45 7.04 4.70
N LEU A 18 2.63 5.74 4.92
CA LEU A 18 2.18 5.09 6.16
C LEU A 18 3.03 5.51 7.36
N HIS A 19 4.35 5.56 7.20
CA HIS A 19 5.28 5.95 8.26
C HIS A 19 5.09 7.39 8.73
N GLU A 20 4.85 8.34 7.81
CA GLU A 20 4.53 9.75 8.12
C GLU A 20 3.24 9.94 8.95
N ARG A 21 2.44 8.87 9.11
CA ARG A 21 1.18 8.86 9.87
C ARG A 21 1.25 7.94 11.08
N ASP A 22 2.46 7.68 11.55
CA ASP A 22 2.75 6.87 12.73
C ASP A 22 2.22 5.43 12.65
N ILE A 23 2.00 4.92 11.43
CA ILE A 23 1.66 3.52 11.23
C ILE A 23 2.97 2.72 11.26
N PRO A 24 3.09 1.69 12.11
CA PRO A 24 4.28 0.84 12.12
C PRO A 24 4.42 0.14 10.76
N VAL A 25 5.58 0.29 10.13
CA VAL A 25 5.88 -0.25 8.79
C VAL A 25 7.24 -0.91 8.83
N ILE A 26 7.35 -2.09 8.25
CA ILE A 26 8.64 -2.72 7.91
C ILE A 26 8.64 -2.99 6.42
N LEU A 27 9.57 -2.40 5.68
CA LEU A 27 9.76 -2.69 4.26
C LEU A 27 10.91 -3.69 4.07
N ALA A 28 10.57 -4.86 3.53
CA ALA A 28 11.50 -5.95 3.32
C ALA A 28 11.86 -6.12 1.83
N ASP A 29 13.15 -6.32 1.56
CA ASP A 29 13.65 -6.68 0.23
C ASP A 29 14.99 -7.41 0.35
N PRO A 30 15.26 -8.44 -0.47
CA PRO A 30 16.55 -9.12 -0.48
C PRO A 30 17.66 -8.29 -1.14
N VAL A 31 17.34 -7.21 -1.87
CA VAL A 31 18.32 -6.38 -2.58
C VAL A 31 18.54 -5.09 -1.78
N TRP A 32 19.71 -4.95 -1.17
CA TRP A 32 20.07 -3.80 -0.34
C TRP A 32 19.88 -2.44 -1.04
N GLN A 33 20.22 -2.35 -2.34
CA GLN A 33 20.11 -1.12 -3.12
C GLN A 33 18.68 -0.60 -3.17
N ASN A 34 17.69 -1.49 -3.21
CA ASN A 34 16.27 -1.14 -3.23
C ASN A 34 15.81 -0.52 -1.91
N LEU A 35 16.39 -0.94 -0.78
CA LEU A 35 16.04 -0.46 0.55
C LEU A 35 16.67 0.89 0.92
N ARG A 36 17.74 1.29 0.22
CA ARG A 36 18.52 2.48 0.56
C ARG A 36 17.65 3.76 0.70
N PRO A 37 16.75 4.10 -0.25
CA PRO A 37 15.91 5.30 -0.11
C PRO A 37 14.99 5.23 1.11
N THR A 38 14.40 4.06 1.39
CA THR A 38 13.51 3.82 2.52
C THR A 38 14.23 3.97 3.85
N ARG A 39 15.41 3.34 3.98
CA ARG A 39 16.24 3.44 5.17
C ARG A 39 16.70 4.87 5.44
N MET A 40 17.09 5.61 4.39
CA MET A 40 17.49 7.02 4.53
C MET A 40 16.34 7.93 4.96
N ALA A 41 15.10 7.54 4.67
CA ALA A 41 13.90 8.24 5.15
C ALA A 41 13.51 7.86 6.59
N GLY A 42 14.33 7.10 7.31
CA GLY A 42 14.06 6.68 8.70
C GLY A 42 13.04 5.53 8.83
N ILE A 43 12.53 5.02 7.72
CA ILE A 43 11.52 3.97 7.70
C ILE A 43 12.20 2.63 8.04
N PRO A 44 11.65 1.82 8.97
CA PRO A 44 12.21 0.51 9.29
C PRO A 44 12.28 -0.40 8.06
N VAL A 45 13.43 -1.05 7.88
CA VAL A 45 13.69 -1.96 6.76
C VAL A 45 14.18 -3.31 7.27
N TYR A 46 13.86 -4.36 6.53
CA TYR A 46 14.45 -5.68 6.71
C TYR A 46 15.17 -6.10 5.42
N HIS A 47 16.49 -6.28 5.51
CA HIS A 47 17.27 -6.74 4.37
C HIS A 47 17.35 -8.27 4.35
N GLY A 48 16.62 -8.88 3.43
CA GLY A 48 16.61 -10.32 3.28
C GLY A 48 15.28 -10.86 2.73
N ASN A 49 15.23 -12.18 2.59
CA ASN A 49 13.99 -12.88 2.27
C ASN A 49 13.17 -13.07 3.56
N VAL A 50 11.94 -12.57 3.58
CA VAL A 50 11.02 -12.73 4.73
C VAL A 50 10.58 -14.18 4.97
N LEU A 51 10.89 -15.08 4.04
CA LEU A 51 10.61 -16.53 4.12
C LEU A 51 11.85 -17.35 4.51
N SER A 52 12.91 -16.71 5.01
CA SER A 52 14.13 -17.41 5.42
C SER A 52 14.12 -17.71 6.91
N GLU A 53 14.84 -18.75 7.33
CA GLU A 53 15.08 -19.07 8.75
C GLU A 53 15.70 -17.88 9.51
N HIS A 54 16.53 -17.10 8.81
CA HIS A 54 17.04 -15.85 9.35
C HIS A 54 15.90 -14.86 9.67
N ALA A 55 14.89 -14.74 8.81
CA ALA A 55 13.74 -13.89 9.10
C ALA A 55 12.96 -14.41 10.31
N ASP A 56 12.77 -15.72 10.44
CA ASP A 56 12.04 -16.28 11.58
C ASP A 56 12.68 -15.96 12.94
N THR A 57 14.00 -15.73 12.94
CA THR A 57 14.75 -15.37 14.15
C THR A 57 14.84 -13.86 14.37
N TYR A 58 15.04 -13.07 13.29
CA TYR A 58 15.45 -11.66 13.40
C TYR A 58 14.42 -10.65 12.91
N LEU A 59 13.36 -11.07 12.20
CA LEU A 59 12.29 -10.18 11.77
C LEU A 59 11.32 -9.94 12.93
N ASP A 60 11.49 -8.81 13.62
CA ASP A 60 10.57 -8.40 14.68
C ASP A 60 9.23 -7.93 14.07
N LEU A 61 8.17 -8.69 14.32
CA LEU A 61 6.81 -8.40 13.86
C LEU A 61 5.93 -7.78 14.95
N THR A 62 6.51 -7.35 16.07
CA THR A 62 5.76 -6.70 17.16
C THR A 62 4.99 -5.48 16.65
N GLY A 63 3.69 -5.45 16.91
CA GLY A 63 2.80 -4.39 16.41
C GLY A 63 2.48 -4.45 14.91
N ILE A 64 2.98 -5.45 14.18
CA ILE A 64 2.63 -5.74 12.78
C ILE A 64 1.51 -6.78 12.73
N GLY A 65 0.48 -6.51 11.94
CA GLY A 65 -0.70 -7.39 11.86
C GLY A 65 -1.26 -7.54 10.46
N LYS A 66 -0.53 -7.10 9.43
CA LYS A 66 -0.94 -7.12 8.03
C LYS A 66 0.29 -7.34 7.14
N LEU A 67 0.11 -8.08 6.04
CA LEU A 67 1.10 -8.22 4.97
C LEU A 67 0.62 -7.51 3.71
N LEU A 68 1.46 -6.63 3.15
CA LEU A 68 1.33 -6.09 1.80
C LEU A 68 2.43 -6.69 0.92
N ALA A 69 2.12 -7.75 0.18
CA ALA A 69 3.08 -8.37 -0.72
C ALA A 69 3.11 -7.64 -2.07
N MET A 70 4.14 -6.83 -2.30
CA MET A 70 4.20 -5.87 -3.40
C MET A 70 5.47 -5.98 -4.23
N SER A 71 6.14 -7.13 -4.20
CA SER A 71 7.31 -7.38 -5.03
C SER A 71 6.91 -7.50 -6.51
N LEU A 72 7.89 -7.35 -7.39
CA LEU A 72 7.72 -7.56 -8.84
C LEU A 72 7.67 -9.04 -9.24
N TRP A 73 7.68 -9.96 -8.27
CA TRP A 73 7.71 -11.40 -8.51
C TRP A 73 6.44 -12.02 -7.94
N MET A 74 5.56 -12.50 -8.81
CA MET A 74 4.25 -13.05 -8.40
C MET A 74 4.43 -14.24 -7.45
N GLU A 75 5.40 -15.10 -7.72
CA GLU A 75 5.68 -16.30 -6.94
C GLU A 75 6.08 -15.92 -5.52
N ARG A 76 6.90 -14.88 -5.36
CA ARG A 76 7.29 -14.36 -4.04
C ARG A 76 6.10 -13.76 -3.30
N ASN A 77 5.24 -13.01 -3.99
CA ASN A 77 4.03 -12.44 -3.39
C ASN A 77 3.06 -13.54 -2.92
N THR A 78 2.90 -14.58 -3.74
CA THR A 78 2.05 -15.73 -3.45
C THR A 78 2.58 -16.51 -2.25
N LEU A 79 3.87 -16.87 -2.26
CA LEU A 79 4.50 -17.60 -1.16
C LEU A 79 4.49 -16.80 0.14
N ALA A 80 4.81 -15.50 0.10
CA ALA A 80 4.69 -14.62 1.26
C ALA A 80 3.26 -14.60 1.80
N GLY A 81 2.27 -14.52 0.91
CA GLY A 81 0.87 -14.54 1.30
C GLY A 81 0.47 -15.84 2.00
N LEU A 82 0.89 -16.99 1.48
CA LEU A 82 0.64 -18.30 2.10
C LEU A 82 1.34 -18.44 3.45
N TYR A 83 2.59 -17.99 3.55
CA TYR A 83 3.40 -18.09 4.75
C TYR A 83 2.86 -17.27 5.93
N PHE A 84 2.49 -16.01 5.67
CA PHE A 84 2.02 -15.10 6.72
C PHE A 84 0.52 -15.21 7.01
N ARG A 85 -0.24 -15.96 6.21
CA ARG A 85 -1.68 -16.14 6.40
C ARG A 85 -2.07 -16.77 7.75
N PRO A 86 -1.40 -17.82 8.26
CA PRO A 86 -1.69 -18.34 9.60
C PRO A 86 -1.42 -17.32 10.71
N LEU A 87 -0.45 -16.42 10.51
CA LEU A 87 -0.06 -15.42 11.50
C LEU A 87 -1.01 -14.21 11.52
N PHE A 88 -1.31 -13.63 10.36
CA PHE A 88 -2.12 -12.40 10.27
C PHE A 88 -3.60 -12.68 10.00
N GLY A 89 -3.96 -13.88 9.53
CA GLY A 89 -5.29 -14.21 9.04
C GLY A 89 -5.50 -13.80 7.58
N ALA A 90 -6.39 -14.52 6.89
CA ALA A 90 -6.65 -14.34 5.46
C ALA A 90 -7.15 -12.93 5.10
N GLU A 91 -7.78 -12.23 6.05
CA GLU A 91 -8.30 -10.86 5.90
C GLU A 91 -7.21 -9.79 5.87
N HIS A 92 -5.99 -10.13 6.31
CA HIS A 92 -4.93 -9.16 6.58
C HIS A 92 -3.69 -9.39 5.73
N VAL A 93 -3.80 -10.29 4.75
CA VAL A 93 -2.78 -10.54 3.75
C VAL A 93 -3.30 -10.02 2.42
N TYR A 94 -2.49 -9.20 1.77
CA TYR A 94 -2.84 -8.56 0.51
C TYR A 94 -1.69 -8.69 -0.49
N THR A 95 -2.00 -8.81 -1.78
CA THR A 95 -1.00 -8.77 -2.86
C THR A 95 -1.29 -7.63 -3.83
N LEU A 96 -0.27 -6.91 -4.27
CA LEU A 96 -0.41 -5.98 -5.39
C LEU A 96 -0.40 -6.77 -6.69
N ARG A 97 -1.35 -6.46 -7.58
CA ARG A 97 -1.45 -7.10 -8.88
C ARG A 97 -0.35 -6.61 -9.82
N LEU A 98 0.32 -7.51 -10.53
CA LEU A 98 1.24 -7.18 -11.62
C LEU A 98 0.48 -7.07 -12.95
N ASP A 99 1.02 -6.34 -13.92
CA ASP A 99 0.34 -6.05 -15.19
C ASP A 99 0.26 -7.29 -16.09
N GLU A 100 1.32 -8.10 -16.10
CA GLU A 100 1.43 -9.40 -16.80
C GLU A 100 0.37 -10.41 -16.34
N GLU A 101 -0.28 -10.18 -15.20
CA GLU A 101 -1.40 -10.99 -14.73
C GLU A 101 -2.68 -10.81 -15.56
N ARG A 102 -2.77 -9.78 -16.41
CA ARG A 102 -3.93 -9.57 -17.31
C ARG A 102 -4.04 -10.63 -18.39
N ASP A 103 -2.89 -11.09 -18.91
CA ASP A 103 -2.82 -11.91 -20.13
C ASP A 103 -2.69 -13.41 -19.84
N SER A 104 -2.51 -13.80 -18.57
CA SER A 104 -2.44 -15.20 -18.20
C SER A 104 -3.84 -15.82 -18.11
N ILE A 105 -4.19 -16.56 -19.17
CA ILE A 105 -5.28 -17.54 -19.25
C ILE A 105 -5.15 -18.63 -18.15
N ASN A 106 -4.03 -18.68 -17.40
CA ASN A 106 -3.77 -19.57 -16.27
C ASN A 106 -4.49 -19.18 -14.95
N ARG A 107 -5.75 -18.73 -15.05
CA ARG A 107 -6.63 -18.52 -13.89
C ARG A 107 -6.97 -19.81 -13.10
N ASN A 108 -6.56 -20.97 -13.63
CA ASN A 108 -6.94 -22.30 -13.15
C ASN A 108 -5.94 -23.00 -12.21
N GLN A 109 -4.80 -22.40 -11.86
CA GLN A 109 -3.78 -23.11 -11.06
C GLN A 109 -3.77 -22.78 -9.56
N VAL A 110 -4.45 -21.71 -9.11
CA VAL A 110 -4.55 -21.39 -7.68
C VAL A 110 -5.98 -21.67 -7.22
N VAL A 111 -6.14 -22.62 -6.29
CA VAL A 111 -7.42 -22.94 -5.66
C VAL A 111 -8.00 -21.66 -5.04
N LEU A 112 -9.30 -21.40 -5.29
CA LEU A 112 -10.01 -20.20 -4.84
C LEU A 112 -9.78 -19.89 -3.34
N SER A 113 -9.62 -20.91 -2.51
CA SER A 113 -9.35 -20.81 -1.06
C SER A 113 -8.04 -20.10 -0.70
N TYR A 114 -7.03 -20.14 -1.59
CA TYR A 114 -5.72 -19.53 -1.40
C TYR A 114 -5.57 -18.16 -2.04
N ARG A 115 -6.65 -17.60 -2.62
CA ARG A 115 -6.58 -16.26 -3.21
C ARG A 115 -6.46 -15.21 -2.11
N THR A 116 -5.33 -14.51 -2.13
CA THR A 116 -5.09 -13.32 -1.33
C THR A 116 -5.86 -12.13 -1.90
N ALA A 117 -6.40 -11.27 -1.06
CA ALA A 117 -7.09 -10.05 -1.51
C ALA A 117 -6.12 -9.16 -2.31
N ARG A 118 -6.59 -8.56 -3.41
CA ARG A 118 -5.77 -7.66 -4.23
C ARG A 118 -5.84 -6.26 -3.67
N LEU A 119 -4.67 -5.61 -3.58
CA LEU A 119 -4.57 -4.24 -3.08
C LEU A 119 -5.27 -3.24 -4.01
N PHE A 120 -5.97 -2.30 -3.38
CA PHE A 120 -6.49 -1.05 -3.95
C PHE A 120 -7.57 -1.19 -5.04
N GLY A 121 -8.04 -2.42 -5.28
CA GLY A 121 -9.18 -2.73 -6.13
C GLY A 121 -8.79 -3.45 -7.43
N GLU A 122 -9.82 -3.94 -8.14
CA GLU A 122 -9.66 -4.88 -9.26
C GLU A 122 -8.82 -4.33 -10.41
N GLN A 123 -8.81 -3.01 -10.63
CA GLN A 123 -8.16 -2.36 -11.77
C GLN A 123 -6.84 -1.66 -11.40
N VAL A 124 -6.34 -1.87 -10.19
CA VAL A 124 -5.07 -1.28 -9.74
C VAL A 124 -3.96 -2.32 -9.90
N THR A 125 -2.90 -1.91 -10.60
CA THR A 125 -1.69 -2.70 -10.81
C THR A 125 -0.46 -1.95 -10.33
N TYR A 126 0.66 -2.66 -10.21
CA TYR A 126 1.96 -2.07 -9.98
C TYR A 126 2.29 -0.99 -11.02
N ALA A 127 2.22 -1.28 -12.33
CA ALA A 127 2.61 -0.29 -13.35
C ALA A 127 1.70 0.93 -13.30
N ARG A 128 0.40 0.74 -13.06
CA ARG A 128 -0.52 1.89 -12.92
C ARG A 128 -0.11 2.83 -11.79
N ILE A 129 0.25 2.32 -10.61
CA ILE A 129 0.71 3.18 -9.49
C ILE A 129 2.07 3.78 -9.82
N HIS A 130 2.98 2.98 -10.38
CA HIS A 130 4.32 3.42 -10.77
C HIS A 130 4.26 4.59 -11.77
N ASP A 131 3.46 4.48 -12.82
CA ASP A 131 3.33 5.47 -13.88
C ASP A 131 2.70 6.76 -13.35
N ARG A 132 1.70 6.65 -12.49
CA ARG A 132 1.09 7.82 -11.82
C ARG A 132 2.12 8.54 -10.94
N LEU A 133 2.91 7.81 -10.15
CA LEU A 133 4.02 8.38 -9.38
C LEU A 133 5.10 9.01 -10.27
N ALA A 134 5.34 8.47 -11.47
CA ALA A 134 6.27 9.04 -12.45
C ALA A 134 5.72 10.34 -13.06
N GLN A 135 4.40 10.44 -13.24
CA GLN A 135 3.67 11.64 -13.69
C GLN A 135 3.48 12.69 -12.59
N GLY A 136 4.16 12.57 -11.45
CA GLY A 136 4.08 13.55 -10.36
C GLY A 136 2.85 13.42 -9.46
N HIS A 137 2.09 12.32 -9.57
CA HIS A 137 1.07 12.03 -8.55
C HIS A 137 1.76 11.76 -7.21
N ALA A 138 1.08 12.12 -6.12
CA ALA A 138 1.60 11.97 -4.77
C ALA A 138 0.56 11.32 -3.85
N ILE A 139 1.03 10.51 -2.89
CA ILE A 139 0.17 9.92 -1.87
C ILE A 139 -0.10 11.00 -0.82
N ARG A 140 -1.39 11.32 -0.60
CA ARG A 140 -1.83 12.36 0.32
C ARG A 140 -2.89 11.82 1.29
N ALA A 141 -2.97 12.47 2.45
CA ALA A 141 -4.07 12.27 3.39
C ALA A 141 -5.13 13.34 3.16
N THR A 142 -6.39 12.95 3.23
CA THR A 142 -7.54 13.82 3.15
C THR A 142 -8.46 13.49 4.31
N PRO A 143 -8.54 14.36 5.33
CA PRO A 143 -9.54 14.24 6.39
C PRO A 143 -10.94 14.31 5.78
N LEU A 144 -11.80 13.39 6.19
CA LEU A 144 -13.20 13.37 5.80
C LEU A 144 -14.02 14.07 6.88
N THR A 145 -14.92 14.94 6.47
CA THR A 145 -15.80 15.71 7.36
C THR A 145 -17.25 15.49 6.94
N ALA A 146 -18.20 15.99 7.75
CA ALA A 146 -19.61 15.96 7.36
C ALA A 146 -19.89 16.76 6.07
N SER A 147 -19.07 17.78 5.75
CA SER A 147 -19.18 18.59 4.54
C SER A 147 -18.34 18.11 3.38
N PHE A 148 -17.35 17.24 3.63
CA PHE A 148 -16.49 16.64 2.62
C PHE A 148 -16.34 15.15 2.90
N ASP A 149 -17.34 14.39 2.47
CA ASP A 149 -17.41 12.95 2.62
C ASP A 149 -16.71 12.21 1.46
N PHE A 150 -16.82 10.87 1.45
CA PHE A 150 -16.21 10.07 0.38
C PHE A 150 -16.89 10.29 -0.98
N ALA A 151 -18.17 10.67 -1.02
CA ALA A 151 -18.84 10.99 -2.28
C ALA A 151 -18.27 12.28 -2.88
N ALA A 152 -18.17 13.35 -2.08
CA ALA A 152 -17.55 14.61 -2.48
C ALA A 152 -16.08 14.42 -2.92
N PHE A 153 -15.33 13.56 -2.23
CA PHE A 153 -13.98 13.18 -2.66
C PHE A 153 -13.96 12.56 -4.06
N ARG A 154 -14.88 11.62 -4.34
CA ARG A 154 -15.00 10.98 -5.66
C ARG A 154 -15.47 11.95 -6.73
N ASP A 155 -16.35 12.89 -6.42
CA ASP A 155 -16.80 13.90 -7.37
C ASP A 155 -15.66 14.86 -7.76
N LYS A 156 -14.83 15.23 -6.78
CA LYS A 156 -13.67 16.12 -7.01
C LYS A 156 -12.56 15.47 -7.84
N TRP A 157 -12.17 14.24 -7.50
CA TRP A 157 -10.98 13.61 -8.09
C TRP A 157 -11.28 12.50 -9.09
N GLY A 158 -12.51 11.98 -9.11
CA GLY A 158 -12.97 10.97 -10.05
C GLY A 158 -12.04 9.76 -10.12
N LYS A 159 -11.73 9.36 -11.36
CA LYS A 159 -10.87 8.20 -11.67
C LYS A 159 -9.37 8.50 -11.58
N GLU A 160 -9.00 9.76 -11.39
CA GLU A 160 -7.60 10.21 -11.28
C GLU A 160 -7.05 9.94 -9.87
N ALA A 161 -7.92 9.85 -8.86
CA ALA A 161 -7.55 9.37 -7.54
C ALA A 161 -7.53 7.83 -7.49
N ILE A 162 -6.56 7.28 -6.75
CA ILE A 162 -6.55 5.88 -6.35
C ILE A 162 -6.60 5.83 -4.82
N PRO A 163 -7.75 5.46 -4.21
CA PRO A 163 -7.83 5.20 -2.77
C PRO A 163 -6.95 4.02 -2.39
N LEU A 164 -6.06 4.21 -1.40
CA LEU A 164 -5.11 3.20 -0.97
C LEU A 164 -5.47 2.66 0.43
N PHE A 165 -5.65 3.56 1.38
CA PHE A 165 -5.94 3.24 2.77
C PHE A 165 -6.92 4.22 3.39
N ALA A 166 -7.45 3.87 4.55
CA ALA A 166 -8.12 4.82 5.43
C ALA A 166 -7.66 4.60 6.86
N LEU A 167 -7.66 5.67 7.65
CA LEU A 167 -7.49 5.64 9.09
C LEU A 167 -8.84 5.96 9.72
N ASP A 168 -9.30 5.08 10.59
CA ASP A 168 -10.47 5.38 11.42
C ASP A 168 -10.11 6.43 12.51
N PRO A 169 -11.10 6.98 13.24
CA PRO A 169 -10.83 7.96 14.29
C PRO A 169 -9.94 7.48 15.44
N LYS A 170 -9.70 6.16 15.54
CA LYS A 170 -8.78 5.54 16.51
C LYS A 170 -7.38 5.32 15.92
N GLY A 171 -7.12 5.76 14.69
CA GLY A 171 -5.87 5.57 13.97
C GLY A 171 -5.68 4.16 13.41
N MET A 172 -6.72 3.32 13.37
CA MET A 172 -6.60 1.97 12.84
C MET A 172 -6.57 1.99 11.31
N LEU A 173 -5.53 1.36 10.75
CA LEU A 173 -5.37 1.23 9.30
C LEU A 173 -6.36 0.25 8.69
N ARG A 174 -7.16 0.75 7.74
CA ARG A 174 -7.99 -0.01 6.81
C ARG A 174 -7.40 0.05 5.40
N VAL A 175 -7.42 -1.09 4.71
CA VAL A 175 -6.83 -1.24 3.38
C VAL A 175 -7.95 -1.33 2.35
N PHE A 176 -7.91 -0.51 1.31
CA PHE A 176 -8.79 -0.72 0.16
C PHE A 176 -8.33 -1.97 -0.58
N SER A 177 -9.24 -2.90 -0.85
CA SER A 177 -8.91 -4.15 -1.53
C SER A 177 -10.08 -4.67 -2.37
N THR A 178 -9.84 -5.71 -3.16
CA THR A 178 -10.91 -6.40 -3.90
C THR A 178 -11.88 -7.16 -3.01
N ARG A 179 -11.51 -7.40 -1.76
CA ARG A 179 -12.35 -8.07 -0.78
C ARG A 179 -13.23 -7.11 -0.01
N GLU A 180 -12.66 -6.00 0.40
CA GLU A 180 -13.30 -5.03 1.28
C GLU A 180 -12.99 -3.61 0.81
N THR A 181 -14.04 -2.82 0.69
CA THR A 181 -13.94 -1.36 0.61
C THR A 181 -14.34 -0.82 1.98
N PRO A 182 -13.43 -0.16 2.72
CA PRO A 182 -13.74 0.39 4.03
C PRO A 182 -14.94 1.33 3.98
N HIS A 183 -15.84 1.21 4.96
CA HIS A 183 -16.90 2.21 5.15
C HIS A 183 -16.27 3.47 5.76
N LEU A 184 -16.45 4.61 5.10
CA LEU A 184 -15.79 5.86 5.47
C LEU A 184 -16.81 6.86 6.00
N ASP A 185 -16.60 7.31 7.22
CA ASP A 185 -17.43 8.30 7.89
C ASP A 185 -16.68 9.61 8.14
N ALA A 186 -17.40 10.63 8.60
CA ALA A 186 -16.79 11.84 9.12
C ALA A 186 -15.81 11.51 10.27
N GLY A 187 -14.67 12.19 10.29
CA GLY A 187 -13.58 11.97 11.25
C GLY A 187 -12.55 10.92 10.80
N TRP A 188 -12.80 10.22 9.70
CA TRP A 188 -11.81 9.33 9.08
C TRP A 188 -10.79 10.13 8.27
N THR A 189 -9.62 9.54 8.03
CA THR A 189 -8.63 10.08 7.10
C THR A 189 -8.44 9.14 5.92
N LEU A 190 -8.73 9.60 4.72
CA LEU A 190 -8.49 8.85 3.48
C LEU A 190 -7.06 9.08 3.00
N ILE A 191 -6.35 8.00 2.67
CA ILE A 191 -5.00 8.05 2.09
C ILE A 191 -5.11 7.58 0.64
N SER A 192 -4.80 8.48 -0.30
CA SER A 192 -4.99 8.26 -1.73
C SER A 192 -3.79 8.75 -2.55
N LEU A 193 -3.53 8.09 -3.67
CA LEU A 193 -2.68 8.63 -4.73
C LEU A 193 -3.48 9.67 -5.52
N LEU A 194 -3.01 10.91 -5.54
CA LEU A 194 -3.69 12.03 -6.18
C LEU A 194 -2.80 12.68 -7.24
N PRO A 195 -3.38 13.24 -8.32
CA PRO A 195 -2.63 14.02 -9.29
C PRO A 195 -1.93 15.22 -8.63
N PRO A 196 -0.88 15.77 -9.26
CA PRO A 196 -0.28 17.01 -8.80
C PRO A 196 -1.36 18.10 -8.76
N THR A 197 -1.56 18.71 -7.60
CA THR A 197 -2.38 19.92 -7.51
C THR A 197 -1.53 21.06 -8.05
N GLU A 198 -2.08 21.95 -8.87
CA GLU A 198 -1.39 23.19 -9.21
C GLU A 198 -0.92 23.88 -7.92
N PRO A 199 0.30 24.46 -7.89
CA PRO A 199 0.70 25.28 -6.76
C PRO A 199 -0.34 26.39 -6.59
N ALA A 200 -0.81 26.61 -5.37
CA ALA A 200 -1.69 27.73 -5.07
C ALA A 200 -0.98 29.01 -5.55
N LYS A 201 -1.50 29.64 -6.61
CA LYS A 201 -1.15 31.03 -6.96
C LYS A 201 -1.61 31.90 -5.80
N GLY A 202 -0.68 32.34 -4.95
CA GLY A 202 -1.03 33.20 -3.82
C GLY A 202 0.03 33.27 -2.73
N ALA A 203 1.19 33.79 -3.06
CA ALA A 203 1.99 34.64 -2.17
C ALA A 203 2.95 35.45 -3.07
N GLU A 204 2.38 36.30 -3.93
CA GLU A 204 3.05 37.56 -4.24
C GLU A 204 3.12 38.33 -2.93
N ASN A 205 4.27 38.25 -2.24
CA ASN A 205 4.63 39.29 -1.30
C ASN A 205 5.23 40.42 -2.11
N SER A 206 4.36 41.39 -2.39
CA SER A 206 4.68 42.81 -2.31
C SER A 206 5.36 43.13 -0.98
N ASP A 207 6.68 43.36 -1.01
CA ASP A 207 7.37 44.60 -0.58
C ASP A 207 8.90 44.40 -0.63
#